data_AF-A0AA36AP91-F1
#
_entry.id   AF-A0AA36AP91-F1
#
_cell.length_a   1.000
_cell.length_b   1.000
_cell.length_c   1.000
_cell.angle_alpha   90.00
_cell.angle_beta   90.00
_cell.angle_gamma   90.00
#
_symmetry.space_group_name_H-M   'P 1'
#
loop_
_entity.id
_entity.type
_entity.pdbx_description
1 polymer ?
#
loop_
_entity_poly.entity_id
_entity_poly.type
_entity_poly.pdbx_seq_one_letter_code
_entity_poly.pdbx_strand_id
1 'polypeptide(L)'
;MSHRYSKRTESLPNTLSGAMFGNGQHSQEENPNYLVYKKMENILDRMQDENTGVPVKTVKSFMSKVPSVFTGQDLISWMMRNLDVDDQAEGLHLAHLMSAHGYLFPIDDHVLTVKNDNTYYRFQTPCFWPSRSGEPENTDYAVYLCKRTMQNKQRLELADYEAENLARLQKMFSRKWEFIFMQAEAQAKVDKKRDKLERKVLDSQERAFWDVHRPVPGCVNTTEVDIKKACRMNRHSKMTRASADSQLIESLKQKLEKRRVKISKVAESFIAYCEQYAEFDAFSTTPEPSNPWISDNIEFWEQEKTVNPKDIPPRRVKRWGFTIEEVLTDQAGVEQFSKFLDKEFSGENLKFWLACKDLRGLSLREVNTRVLDIYKEFLAPGCHNPVNVDSTIAELVRRRIENNPDRYCFDEAQNHIFKLMKSDSYNRYLRSDMHKEFLSATRKKTRSIIPKLPSLSIGGT
;
A
#
# COMPACT_ATOMS: atom_id res chain seq x y z
N MET A 1 -12.70 8.04 48.08
CA MET A 1 -13.35 9.29 47.66
C MET A 1 -12.96 9.57 46.22
N SER A 2 -13.88 9.30 45.30
CA SER A 2 -13.75 9.47 43.85
C SER A 2 -13.32 10.90 43.49
N HIS A 3 -12.27 11.02 42.67
CA HIS A 3 -12.03 12.25 41.91
C HIS A 3 -12.68 12.10 40.55
N ARG A 4 -13.68 12.95 40.33
CA ARG A 4 -14.52 13.03 39.14
C ARG A 4 -13.63 13.35 37.93
N TYR A 5 -13.58 12.47 36.93
CA TYR A 5 -13.38 12.93 35.54
C TYR A 5 -14.75 13.40 35.03
N SER A 6 -15.14 14.59 35.49
CA SER A 6 -16.31 15.26 34.92
C SER A 6 -15.96 15.65 33.49
N LYS A 7 -16.82 15.29 32.53
CA LYS A 7 -16.97 15.94 31.21
C LYS A 7 -17.32 17.43 31.38
N ARG A 8 -16.48 18.20 32.08
CA ARG A 8 -16.41 19.64 31.92
C ARG A 8 -15.70 19.85 30.60
N THR A 9 -16.34 20.59 29.71
CA THR A 9 -15.64 21.40 28.72
C THR A 9 -14.47 22.09 29.44
N GLU A 10 -13.27 21.52 29.30
CA GLU A 10 -12.05 22.21 29.71
C GLU A 10 -11.98 23.44 28.83
N SER A 11 -12.36 24.58 29.41
CA SER A 11 -11.96 25.89 28.91
C SER A 11 -10.47 25.80 28.63
N LEU A 12 -10.09 26.13 27.39
CA LEU A 12 -8.70 26.31 26.96
C LEU A 12 -7.88 26.89 28.12
N PRO A 13 -6.68 26.38 28.42
CA PRO A 13 -5.77 27.14 29.25
C PRO A 13 -5.65 28.53 28.61
N ASN A 14 -6.03 29.59 29.33
CA ASN A 14 -5.87 31.00 28.94
C ASN A 14 -4.41 31.40 28.65
N THR A 15 -3.50 30.43 28.54
CA THR A 15 -2.06 30.54 28.29
C THR A 15 -1.66 30.11 26.87
N LEU A 16 -2.57 29.51 26.08
CA LEU A 16 -2.29 29.07 24.69
C LEU A 16 -3.22 29.74 23.64
N SER A 17 -4.19 30.53 24.07
CA SER A 17 -5.25 31.09 23.21
C SER A 17 -4.78 32.21 22.26
N GLY A 18 -3.61 32.82 22.47
CA GLY A 18 -3.21 34.03 21.76
C GLY A 18 -2.14 33.87 20.68
N ALA A 19 -1.32 32.81 20.75
CA ALA A 19 -0.09 32.72 19.93
C ALA A 19 0.00 31.49 19.03
N MET A 20 -0.58 30.34 19.40
CA MET A 20 -0.43 29.09 18.63
C MET A 20 -1.53 28.82 17.60
N PHE A 21 -2.61 29.59 17.61
CA PHE A 21 -3.73 29.42 16.68
C PHE A 21 -3.73 30.58 15.70
N GLY A 22 -2.82 30.51 14.72
CA GLY A 22 -2.85 31.37 13.54
C GLY A 22 -4.21 31.29 12.85
N ASN A 23 -4.67 32.43 12.34
CA ASN A 23 -6.01 32.67 11.78
C ASN A 23 -6.28 31.96 10.43
N GLY A 24 -5.65 30.82 10.17
CA GLY A 24 -5.82 30.01 8.96
C GLY A 24 -6.69 28.79 9.24
N GLN A 25 -8.02 28.95 9.24
CA GLN A 25 -8.93 27.82 9.12
C GLN A 25 -8.86 27.25 7.70
N HIS A 26 -7.78 26.52 7.38
CA HIS A 26 -7.90 25.43 6.42
C HIS A 26 -8.81 24.38 7.07
N SER A 27 -9.81 23.89 6.34
CA SER A 27 -10.76 22.94 6.93
C SER A 27 -9.97 21.71 7.41
N GLN A 28 -10.16 21.29 8.67
CA GLN A 28 -9.41 20.16 9.25
C GLN A 28 -9.60 18.87 8.42
N GLU A 29 -10.68 18.81 7.64
CA GLU A 29 -11.04 17.75 6.69
C GLU A 29 -10.14 17.73 5.43
N GLU A 30 -9.42 18.81 5.12
CA GLU A 30 -8.48 18.87 3.99
C GLU A 30 -7.15 18.17 4.28
N ASN A 31 -6.81 17.87 5.55
CA ASN A 31 -5.58 17.16 5.84
C ASN A 31 -5.64 15.73 5.27
N PRO A 32 -4.67 15.31 4.43
CA PRO A 32 -4.68 14.00 3.81
C PRO A 32 -4.66 12.81 4.78
N ASN A 33 -4.22 13.05 6.02
CA ASN A 33 -4.16 12.04 7.07
C ASN A 33 -5.33 12.14 8.06
N TYR A 34 -6.28 13.05 7.84
CA TYR A 34 -7.41 13.30 8.75
C TYR A 34 -8.20 12.04 9.11
N LEU A 35 -8.51 11.19 8.13
CA LEU A 35 -9.25 9.94 8.37
C LEU A 35 -8.47 8.95 9.25
N VAL A 36 -7.14 8.94 9.16
CA VAL A 36 -6.29 8.09 10.01
C VAL A 36 -6.33 8.61 11.44
N TYR A 37 -6.20 9.92 11.63
CA TYR A 37 -6.33 10.54 12.95
C TYR A 37 -7.67 10.22 13.60
N LYS A 38 -8.78 10.36 12.86
CA LYS A 38 -10.11 10.01 13.37
C LYS A 38 -10.24 8.56 13.82
N LYS A 39 -9.62 7.61 13.11
CA LYS A 39 -9.60 6.20 13.54
C LYS A 39 -8.80 6.00 14.83
N MET A 40 -7.64 6.65 14.96
CA MET A 40 -6.82 6.59 16.17
C MET A 40 -7.53 7.23 17.37
N GLU A 41 -8.19 8.37 17.18
CA GLU A 41 -9.00 9.05 18.19
C GLU A 41 -10.16 8.18 18.69
N ASN A 42 -10.87 7.50 17.78
CA ASN A 42 -11.94 6.59 18.17
C ASN A 42 -11.44 5.41 19.02
N ILE A 43 -10.22 4.93 18.76
CA ILE A 43 -9.59 3.89 19.60
C ILE A 43 -9.25 4.48 20.98
N LEU A 44 -8.67 5.68 21.02
CA LEU A 44 -8.36 6.37 22.27
C LEU A 44 -9.59 6.62 23.14
N ASP A 45 -10.72 7.00 22.56
CA ASP A 45 -11.96 7.23 23.30
C ASP A 45 -12.42 5.96 24.00
N ARG A 46 -12.26 4.80 23.35
CA ARG A 46 -12.52 3.48 23.97
C ARG A 46 -11.49 3.14 25.04
N MET A 47 -10.22 3.47 24.83
CA MET A 47 -9.16 3.25 25.83
C MET A 47 -9.38 4.08 27.09
N GLN A 48 -10.03 5.23 26.98
CA GLN A 48 -10.30 6.15 28.10
C GLN A 48 -11.67 5.92 28.74
N ASP A 49 -12.42 4.90 28.32
CA ASP A 49 -13.70 4.55 28.93
C ASP A 49 -13.51 4.19 30.42
N GLU A 50 -14.41 4.68 31.28
CA GLU A 50 -14.26 4.55 32.74
C GLU A 50 -14.36 3.11 33.23
N ASN A 51 -15.07 2.24 32.51
CA ASN A 51 -15.37 0.87 32.94
C ASN A 51 -14.57 -0.17 32.17
N THR A 52 -14.40 0.07 30.87
CA THR A 52 -13.82 -0.90 29.93
C THR A 52 -12.45 -0.49 29.44
N GLY A 53 -11.99 0.73 29.72
CA GLY A 53 -10.73 1.30 29.25
C GLY A 53 -9.46 0.72 29.89
N VAL A 54 -8.33 1.31 29.53
CA VAL A 54 -7.01 0.98 30.09
C VAL A 54 -6.96 1.48 31.56
N PRO A 55 -6.54 0.65 32.53
CA PRO A 55 -6.56 1.03 33.94
C PRO A 55 -5.54 2.13 34.25
N VAL A 56 -6.02 3.37 34.40
CA VAL A 56 -5.20 4.52 34.78
C VAL A 56 -5.15 4.66 36.30
N LYS A 57 -3.94 4.74 36.87
CA LYS A 57 -3.69 4.80 38.32
C LYS A 57 -2.72 5.91 38.71
N THR A 58 -2.75 6.27 40.00
CA THR A 58 -1.71 7.09 40.62
C THR A 58 -0.74 6.18 41.36
N VAL A 59 0.51 6.13 40.90
CA VAL A 59 1.55 5.30 41.50
C VAL A 59 2.26 6.09 42.60
N LYS A 60 2.40 5.48 43.79
CA LYS A 60 3.12 6.04 44.94
C LYS A 60 4.36 5.18 45.21
N SER A 61 5.52 5.83 45.32
CA SER A 61 6.77 5.24 45.79
C SER A 61 7.27 6.00 47.02
N PHE A 62 8.36 5.53 47.64
CA PHE A 62 8.96 6.15 48.83
C PHE A 62 9.35 7.63 48.62
N MET A 63 9.72 8.03 47.39
CA MET A 63 10.18 9.40 47.08
C MET A 63 9.33 10.13 46.03
N SER A 64 8.37 9.47 45.36
CA SER A 64 7.63 10.06 44.26
C SER A 64 6.16 9.63 44.22
N LYS A 65 5.30 10.56 43.79
CA LYS A 65 3.90 10.30 43.45
C LYS A 65 3.69 10.69 41.99
N VAL A 66 3.32 9.72 41.16
CA VAL A 66 3.13 9.89 39.72
C VAL A 66 1.63 9.71 39.41
N PRO A 67 0.88 10.79 39.16
CA PRO A 67 -0.56 10.70 38.91
C PRO A 67 -0.86 10.33 37.46
N SER A 68 -2.01 9.70 37.25
CA SER A 68 -2.65 9.43 35.95
C SER A 68 -1.71 8.74 34.94
N VAL A 69 -1.25 7.54 35.28
CA VAL A 69 -0.41 6.70 34.41
C VAL A 69 -0.96 5.29 34.27
N PHE A 70 -0.64 4.62 33.18
CA PHE A 70 -0.89 3.20 32.93
C PHE A 70 0.40 2.52 32.47
N THR A 71 0.48 1.19 32.55
CA THR A 71 1.65 0.45 32.08
C THR A 71 1.52 0.05 30.61
N GLY A 72 2.65 -0.14 29.93
CA GLY A 72 2.65 -0.70 28.59
C GLY A 72 1.98 -2.07 28.52
N GLN A 73 2.23 -2.94 29.50
CA GLN A 73 1.58 -4.24 29.61
C GLN A 73 0.04 -4.13 29.72
N ASP A 74 -0.47 -3.20 30.52
CA ASP A 74 -1.92 -2.94 30.65
C ASP A 74 -2.51 -2.46 29.31
N LEU A 75 -1.80 -1.58 28.60
CA LEU A 75 -2.20 -1.07 27.28
C LEU A 75 -2.29 -2.20 26.24
N ILE A 76 -1.23 -3.00 26.11
CA ILE A 76 -1.19 -4.10 25.12
C ILE A 76 -2.25 -5.15 25.45
N SER A 77 -2.40 -5.50 26.74
CA SER A 77 -3.43 -6.44 27.20
C SER A 77 -4.85 -5.91 26.95
N TRP A 78 -5.05 -4.60 27.01
CA TRP A 78 -6.33 -3.99 26.63
C TRP A 78 -6.55 -4.09 25.12
N MET A 79 -5.54 -3.78 24.30
CA MET A 79 -5.63 -3.83 22.84
C MET A 79 -5.96 -5.24 22.35
N MET A 80 -5.25 -6.27 22.81
CA MET A 80 -5.51 -7.67 22.43
C MET A 80 -6.92 -8.15 22.78
N ARG A 81 -7.56 -7.57 23.80
CA ARG A 81 -8.93 -7.95 24.22
C ARG A 81 -10.03 -7.17 23.51
N ASN A 82 -9.74 -5.96 23.05
CA ASN A 82 -10.75 -5.01 22.56
C ASN A 82 -10.63 -4.69 21.07
N LEU A 83 -9.51 -5.05 20.45
CA LEU A 83 -9.25 -4.91 19.03
C LEU A 83 -9.13 -6.30 18.40
N ASP A 84 -9.49 -6.39 17.12
CA ASP A 84 -9.36 -7.61 16.32
C ASP A 84 -7.90 -7.73 15.86
N VAL A 85 -7.04 -8.13 16.79
CA VAL A 85 -5.58 -8.22 16.61
C VAL A 85 -5.15 -9.63 17.00
N ASP A 86 -4.54 -10.35 16.05
CA ASP A 86 -4.24 -11.78 16.18
C ASP A 86 -2.92 -12.04 16.93
N ASP A 87 -1.98 -11.10 16.90
CA ASP A 87 -0.65 -11.23 17.52
C ASP A 87 -0.31 -10.03 18.42
N GLN A 88 0.36 -10.31 19.54
CA GLN A 88 0.90 -9.32 20.45
C GLN A 88 1.86 -8.34 19.77
N ALA A 89 2.64 -8.79 18.77
CA ALA A 89 3.53 -7.90 18.02
C ALA A 89 2.76 -6.84 17.22
N GLU A 90 1.62 -7.22 16.62
CA GLU A 90 0.74 -6.28 15.91
C GLU A 90 0.11 -5.28 16.87
N GLY A 91 -0.39 -5.73 18.02
CA GLY A 91 -0.94 -4.85 19.06
C GLY A 91 0.11 -3.87 19.59
N LEU A 92 1.33 -4.36 19.82
CA LEU A 92 2.46 -3.53 20.20
C LEU A 92 2.82 -2.51 19.12
N HIS A 93 2.85 -2.92 17.85
CA HIS A 93 3.14 -2.00 16.73
C HIS A 93 2.08 -0.90 16.60
N LEU A 94 0.79 -1.23 16.74
CA LEU A 94 -0.28 -0.23 16.74
C LEU A 94 -0.13 0.75 17.90
N ALA A 95 0.21 0.26 19.10
CA ALA A 95 0.49 1.12 20.26
C ALA A 95 1.67 2.07 20.01
N HIS A 96 2.74 1.57 19.40
CA HIS A 96 3.87 2.40 18.98
C HIS A 96 3.43 3.50 18.02
N LEU A 97 2.64 3.18 17.00
CA LEU A 97 2.14 4.18 16.05
C LEU A 97 1.27 5.22 16.73
N MET A 98 0.39 4.83 17.65
CA MET A 98 -0.40 5.78 18.44
C MET A 98 0.50 6.69 19.28
N SER A 99 1.58 6.15 19.87
CA SER A 99 2.52 6.96 20.63
C SER A 99 3.31 7.93 19.75
N ALA A 100 3.83 7.47 18.61
CA ALA A 100 4.57 8.28 17.67
C ALA A 100 3.74 9.46 17.11
N HIS A 101 2.43 9.29 16.98
CA HIS A 101 1.50 10.36 16.59
C HIS A 101 1.07 11.27 17.75
N GLY A 102 1.60 11.06 18.96
CA GLY A 102 1.38 11.93 20.11
C GLY A 102 0.09 11.69 20.87
N TYR A 103 -0.61 10.58 20.68
CA TYR A 103 -1.86 10.29 21.39
C TYR A 103 -1.64 9.76 22.81
N LEU A 104 -0.50 9.10 23.02
CA LEU A 104 0.01 8.65 24.30
C LEU A 104 1.53 8.74 24.29
N PHE A 105 2.17 8.83 25.46
CA PHE A 105 3.62 9.01 25.51
C PHE A 105 4.24 8.42 26.78
N PRO A 106 5.49 7.93 26.71
CA PRO A 106 6.25 7.53 27.89
C PRO A 106 6.54 8.76 28.74
N ILE A 107 6.42 8.63 30.07
CA ILE A 107 6.55 9.79 30.96
C ILE A 107 8.00 10.26 31.15
N ASP A 108 8.97 9.39 30.90
CA ASP A 108 10.40 9.52 31.22
C ASP A 108 11.34 9.43 30.02
N ASP A 109 10.80 9.33 28.80
CA ASP A 109 11.59 9.24 27.56
C ASP A 109 11.07 10.26 26.52
N HIS A 110 11.98 10.84 25.73
CA HIS A 110 11.68 11.68 24.58
C HIS A 110 11.35 10.87 23.32
N VAL A 111 11.77 9.60 23.28
CA VAL A 111 11.46 8.71 22.16
C VAL A 111 10.06 8.11 22.33
N LEU A 112 9.13 8.52 21.47
CA LEU A 112 7.71 8.13 21.50
C LEU A 112 7.49 6.68 21.05
N THR A 113 7.89 5.73 21.89
CA THR A 113 7.79 4.28 21.67
C THR A 113 7.08 3.58 22.83
N VAL A 114 6.43 2.44 22.55
CA VAL A 114 5.70 1.67 23.55
C VAL A 114 6.43 0.38 23.86
N LYS A 115 6.74 0.11 25.12
CA LYS A 115 7.30 -1.17 25.55
C LYS A 115 6.21 -2.01 26.18
N ASN A 116 6.21 -3.30 25.91
CA ASN A 116 5.29 -4.24 26.55
C ASN A 116 5.85 -4.69 27.90
N ASP A 117 5.98 -3.75 28.82
CA ASP A 117 6.53 -3.94 30.15
C ASP A 117 5.86 -2.98 31.16
N ASN A 118 6.50 -2.78 32.31
CA ASN A 118 6.01 -1.90 33.37
C ASN A 118 6.34 -0.42 33.15
N THR A 119 6.83 -0.01 31.98
CA THR A 119 7.06 1.40 31.62
C THR A 119 5.74 2.16 31.71
N TYR A 120 5.81 3.39 32.24
CA TYR A 120 4.63 4.21 32.47
C TYR A 120 4.34 5.16 31.31
N TYR A 121 3.08 5.16 30.90
CA TYR A 121 2.56 5.98 29.82
C TYR A 121 1.44 6.89 30.32
N ARG A 122 1.17 7.95 29.56
CA ARG A 122 0.08 8.89 29.80
C ARG A 122 -0.65 9.18 28.48
N PHE A 123 -1.97 9.38 28.54
CA PHE A 123 -2.74 9.90 27.42
C PHE A 123 -2.46 11.39 27.21
N GLN A 124 -2.40 11.81 25.94
CA GLN A 124 -2.26 13.20 25.56
C GLN A 124 -3.61 13.93 25.63
N THR A 125 -3.56 15.20 26.01
CA THR A 125 -4.76 16.05 26.01
C THR A 125 -5.22 16.35 24.58
N PRO A 126 -6.54 16.39 24.30
CA PRO A 126 -7.07 16.61 22.97
C PRO A 126 -6.59 17.90 22.29
N CYS A 127 -6.22 18.94 23.03
CA CYS A 127 -5.71 20.18 22.44
C CYS A 127 -4.34 20.02 21.74
N PHE A 128 -3.60 18.95 22.06
CA PHE A 128 -2.33 18.61 21.43
C PHE A 128 -2.44 17.43 20.44
N TRP A 129 -3.65 16.99 20.11
CA TRP A 129 -3.83 15.95 19.10
C TRP A 129 -3.48 16.49 17.71
N PRO A 130 -2.85 15.68 16.85
CA PRO A 130 -2.39 16.11 15.52
C PRO A 130 -3.54 16.53 14.57
N SER A 131 -4.77 16.12 14.85
CA SER A 131 -5.96 16.59 14.10
C SER A 131 -6.45 17.98 14.50
N ARG A 132 -6.06 18.45 15.68
CA ARG A 132 -6.52 19.71 16.28
C ARG A 132 -5.41 20.75 16.40
N SER A 133 -4.16 20.32 16.52
CA SER A 133 -3.01 21.20 16.51
C SER A 133 -2.64 21.58 15.07
N GLY A 134 -2.48 22.88 14.83
CA GLY A 134 -1.82 23.36 13.61
C GLY A 134 -0.33 23.04 13.62
N GLU A 135 0.34 23.27 12.49
CA GLU A 135 1.79 23.13 12.40
C GLU A 135 2.47 24.19 13.29
N PRO A 136 3.25 23.78 14.32
CA PRO A 136 3.83 24.73 15.25
C PRO A 136 5.04 25.46 14.67
N GLU A 137 5.13 26.76 14.94
CA GLU A 137 6.20 27.59 14.43
C GLU A 137 7.51 27.42 15.22
N ASN A 138 8.62 27.82 14.60
CA ASN A 138 9.92 27.84 15.28
C ASN A 138 9.96 28.85 16.44
N THR A 139 9.15 29.90 16.39
CA THR A 139 9.04 30.88 17.48
C THR A 139 8.46 30.22 18.74
N ASP A 140 7.41 29.42 18.60
CA ASP A 140 6.78 28.69 19.69
C ASP A 140 7.75 27.69 20.34
N TYR A 141 8.54 26.99 19.52
CA TYR A 141 9.54 26.05 20.03
C TYR A 141 10.65 26.77 20.80
N ALA A 142 11.08 27.95 20.33
CA ALA A 142 12.06 28.77 21.04
C ALA A 142 11.54 29.22 22.42
N VAL A 143 10.27 29.63 22.51
CA VAL A 143 9.62 29.98 23.78
C VAL A 143 9.60 28.77 24.72
N TYR A 144 9.22 27.59 24.22
CA TYR A 144 9.20 26.35 25.00
C TYR A 144 10.58 25.98 25.58
N LEU A 145 11.62 25.94 24.74
CA LEU A 145 12.98 25.60 25.16
C LEU A 145 13.53 26.65 26.14
N CYS A 146 13.33 27.94 25.84
CA CYS A 146 13.70 29.02 26.75
C CYS A 146 13.01 28.86 28.11
N LYS A 147 11.70 28.61 28.13
CA LYS A 147 10.92 28.39 29.36
C LYS A 147 11.49 27.23 30.18
N ARG A 148 11.91 26.13 29.54
CA ARG A 148 12.52 24.97 30.24
C ARG A 148 13.83 25.31 30.92
N THR A 149 14.72 26.04 30.25
CA THR A 149 16.01 26.46 30.84
C THR A 149 15.84 27.34 32.08
N MET A 150 14.72 28.05 32.21
CA MET A 150 14.44 28.95 33.35
C MET A 150 13.94 28.24 34.61
N GLN A 151 13.56 26.95 34.52
CA GLN A 151 12.93 26.25 35.63
C GLN A 151 13.90 25.63 36.64
N ASN A 152 15.19 25.52 36.31
CA ASN A 152 16.26 24.96 37.16
C ASN A 152 15.85 23.65 37.86
N LYS A 153 15.31 22.69 37.09
CA LYS A 153 14.91 21.36 37.57
C LYS A 153 15.53 20.30 36.67
N GLN A 154 16.19 19.31 37.26
CA GLN A 154 16.84 18.22 36.53
C GLN A 154 15.92 17.54 35.50
N ARG A 155 14.66 17.24 35.88
CA ARG A 155 13.66 16.63 34.97
C ARG A 155 13.27 17.49 33.74
N LEU A 156 13.68 18.76 33.69
CA LEU A 156 13.38 19.71 32.62
C LEU A 156 14.65 20.19 31.91
N GLU A 157 15.83 19.68 32.31
CA GLU A 157 17.08 19.94 31.60
C GLU A 157 16.94 19.59 30.14
N LEU A 158 17.53 20.40 29.27
CA LEU A 158 17.50 20.16 27.84
C LEU A 158 18.39 18.97 27.52
N ALA A 159 17.91 18.07 26.67
CA ALA A 159 18.78 17.09 26.04
C ALA A 159 19.75 17.80 25.07
N ASP A 160 20.84 17.14 24.68
CA ASP A 160 21.87 17.73 23.82
C ASP A 160 21.30 18.27 22.50
N TYR A 161 20.44 17.49 21.83
CA TYR A 161 19.78 17.91 20.59
C TYR A 161 18.83 19.11 20.79
N GLU A 162 18.21 19.23 21.97
CA GLU A 162 17.36 20.38 22.31
C GLU A 162 18.20 21.63 22.57
N ALA A 163 19.36 21.48 23.22
CA ALA A 163 20.31 22.56 23.45
C ALA A 163 20.91 23.09 22.12
N GLU A 164 21.26 22.18 21.20
CA GLU A 164 21.69 22.54 19.84
C GLU A 164 20.59 23.28 19.08
N ASN A 165 19.34 22.79 19.17
CA ASN A 165 18.20 23.48 18.58
C ASN A 165 17.98 24.87 19.17
N LEU A 166 18.08 25.02 20.50
CA LEU A 166 17.98 26.32 21.17
C LEU A 166 19.05 27.28 20.67
N ALA A 167 20.31 26.84 20.57
CA ALA A 167 21.41 27.65 20.06
C ALA A 167 21.17 28.13 18.61
N ARG A 168 20.64 27.23 17.75
CA ARG A 168 20.25 27.57 16.38
C ARG A 168 19.12 28.61 16.35
N LEU A 169 18.10 28.45 17.19
CA LEU A 169 16.96 29.36 17.28
C LEU A 169 17.39 30.74 17.82
N GLN A 170 18.29 30.79 18.81
CA GLN A 170 18.87 32.04 19.31
C GLN A 170 19.60 32.82 18.23
N LYS A 171 20.36 32.13 17.38
CA LYS A 171 21.02 32.74 16.22
C LYS A 171 19.99 33.26 15.21
N MET A 172 18.99 32.45 14.88
CA MET A 172 17.94 32.77 13.91
C MET A 172 17.05 33.94 14.34
N PHE A 173 16.71 34.02 15.63
CA PHE A 173 15.83 35.03 16.21
C PHE A 173 16.56 36.08 17.06
N SER A 174 17.85 36.29 16.83
CA SER A 174 18.70 37.20 17.64
C SER A 174 18.07 38.57 17.90
N ARG A 175 17.46 39.20 16.88
CA ARG A 175 16.80 40.52 17.01
C ARG A 175 15.44 40.50 17.73
N LYS A 176 14.83 39.33 17.89
CA LYS A 176 13.52 39.14 18.55
C LYS A 176 13.65 38.36 19.86
N TRP A 177 14.87 38.02 20.28
CA TRP A 177 15.11 37.12 21.41
C TRP A 177 14.54 37.65 22.72
N GLU A 178 14.62 38.97 22.95
CA GLU A 178 14.02 39.59 24.14
C GLU A 178 12.51 39.34 24.23
N PHE A 179 11.77 39.37 23.11
CA PHE A 179 10.33 39.07 23.09
C PHE A 179 10.06 37.59 23.41
N ILE A 180 10.86 36.69 22.85
CA ILE A 180 10.79 35.25 23.13
C ILE A 180 11.03 34.99 24.63
N PHE A 181 12.05 35.64 25.20
CA PHE A 181 12.38 35.52 26.62
C PHE A 181 11.27 36.08 27.51
N MET A 182 10.72 37.26 27.20
CA MET A 182 9.61 37.85 27.93
C MET A 182 8.37 36.94 27.91
N GLN A 183 8.06 36.33 26.76
CA GLN A 183 6.95 35.40 26.62
C GLN A 183 7.18 34.12 27.44
N ALA A 184 8.38 33.54 27.38
CA ALA A 184 8.75 32.37 28.16
C ALA A 184 8.68 32.64 29.68
N GLU A 185 9.14 33.81 30.12
CA GLU A 185 9.09 34.23 31.52
C GLU A 185 7.63 34.39 32.00
N ALA A 186 6.79 35.04 31.20
CA ALA A 186 5.37 35.21 31.50
C ALA A 186 4.66 33.86 31.66
N GLN A 187 4.93 32.90 30.75
CA GLN A 187 4.36 31.56 30.84
C GLN A 187 4.88 30.79 32.07
N ALA A 188 6.18 30.86 32.36
CA ALA A 188 6.76 30.26 33.57
C ALA A 188 6.14 30.82 34.87
N LYS A 189 5.82 32.12 34.91
CA LYS A 189 5.12 32.76 36.04
C LYS A 189 3.71 32.21 36.22
N VAL A 190 2.98 31.94 35.13
CA VAL A 190 1.65 31.31 35.21
C VAL A 190 1.75 29.86 35.66
N ASP A 191 2.70 29.09 35.11
CA ASP A 191 2.91 27.69 35.47
C ASP A 191 3.25 27.52 36.96
N LYS A 192 3.97 28.49 37.55
CA LYS A 192 4.29 28.53 38.99
C LYS A 192 3.06 28.63 39.91
N LYS A 193 1.92 29.14 39.41
CA LYS A 193 0.67 29.28 40.19
C LYS A 193 -0.12 27.97 40.31
N ARG A 194 0.15 26.97 39.46
CA ARG A 194 -0.54 25.67 39.46
C ARG A 194 0.00 24.74 40.55
N ASP A 195 -0.80 23.75 40.96
CA ASP A 195 -0.33 22.73 41.90
C ASP A 195 0.88 21.96 41.34
N LYS A 196 1.74 21.46 42.25
CA LYS A 196 2.98 20.77 41.88
C LYS A 196 2.73 19.52 41.03
N LEU A 197 1.70 18.73 41.34
CA LEU A 197 1.39 17.51 40.59
C LEU A 197 0.75 17.85 39.25
N GLU A 198 -0.18 18.79 39.23
CA GLU A 198 -0.82 19.28 38.01
C GLU A 198 0.21 19.82 37.01
N ARG A 199 1.13 20.68 37.48
CA ARG A 199 2.21 21.23 36.67
C ARG A 199 3.10 20.15 36.06
N LYS A 200 3.43 19.08 36.80
CA LYS A 200 4.21 17.96 36.26
C LYS A 200 3.50 17.27 35.09
N VAL A 201 2.18 17.10 35.17
CA VAL A 201 1.39 16.50 34.09
C VAL A 201 1.41 17.40 32.86
N LEU A 202 1.14 18.68 33.04
CA LEU A 202 1.11 19.67 31.95
C LEU A 202 2.47 19.82 31.27
N ASP A 203 3.55 19.90 32.04
CA ASP A 203 4.93 19.94 31.51
C ASP A 203 5.21 18.69 30.64
N SER A 204 4.74 17.51 31.07
CA SER A 204 4.94 16.26 30.30
C SER A 204 4.10 16.19 29.03
N GLN A 205 2.88 16.75 29.05
CA GLN A 205 2.00 16.84 27.88
C GLN A 205 2.56 17.79 26.82
N GLU A 206 3.07 18.96 27.24
CA GLU A 206 3.73 19.92 26.35
C GLU A 206 5.05 19.35 25.80
N ARG A 207 5.83 18.62 26.61
CA ARG A 207 7.01 17.88 26.13
C ARG A 207 6.63 16.89 25.02
N ALA A 208 5.64 16.03 25.27
CA ALA A 208 5.21 15.04 24.29
C ALA A 208 4.67 15.65 22.99
N PHE A 209 4.04 16.83 23.06
CA PHE A 209 3.66 17.60 21.87
C PHE A 209 4.89 17.97 21.03
N TRP A 210 5.96 18.46 21.66
CA TRP A 210 7.19 18.79 20.96
C TRP A 210 7.98 17.57 20.50
N ASP A 211 7.91 16.45 21.22
CA ASP A 211 8.54 15.20 20.78
C ASP A 211 7.95 14.66 19.46
N VAL A 212 6.69 15.01 19.12
CA VAL A 212 6.08 14.72 17.80
C VAL A 212 6.61 15.69 16.74
N HIS A 213 6.58 16.99 17.02
CA HIS A 213 6.82 18.02 16.00
C HIS A 213 8.30 18.38 15.81
N ARG A 214 9.15 18.04 16.78
CA ARG A 214 10.60 18.24 16.80
C ARG A 214 11.24 16.97 17.38
N PRO A 215 11.11 15.83 16.68
CA PRO A 215 11.50 14.52 17.22
C PRO A 215 12.99 14.42 17.46
N VAL A 216 13.36 13.50 18.35
CA VAL A 216 14.77 13.13 18.60
C VAL A 216 15.43 12.74 17.27
N PRO A 217 16.67 13.19 16.98
CA PRO A 217 17.37 12.82 15.75
C PRO A 217 17.43 11.30 15.55
N GLY A 218 17.05 10.83 14.36
CA GLY A 218 16.95 9.41 14.02
C GLY A 218 15.55 8.80 14.20
N CYS A 219 14.64 9.48 14.91
CA CYS A 219 13.23 9.09 14.94
C CYS A 219 12.49 9.52 13.66
N VAL A 220 11.48 8.74 13.28
CA VAL A 220 10.59 9.08 12.16
C VAL A 220 9.75 10.30 12.52
N ASN A 221 9.75 11.31 11.64
CA ASN A 221 8.87 12.47 11.78
C ASN A 221 7.48 12.15 11.23
N THR A 222 6.53 11.87 12.13
CA THR A 222 5.16 11.51 11.74
C THR A 222 4.34 12.69 11.19
N THR A 223 4.86 13.92 11.27
CA THR A 223 4.18 15.10 10.70
C THR A 223 4.50 15.30 9.22
N GLU A 224 5.46 14.53 8.66
CA GLU A 224 5.80 14.61 7.24
C GLU A 224 4.65 14.06 6.35
N VAL A 225 4.34 14.80 5.29
CA VAL A 225 3.26 14.47 4.36
C VAL A 225 3.84 14.21 2.98
N ASP A 226 3.37 13.14 2.33
CA ASP A 226 3.71 12.83 0.94
C ASP A 226 3.39 14.02 0.01
N ILE A 227 4.35 14.38 -0.84
CA ILE A 227 4.25 15.56 -1.72
C ILE A 227 3.01 15.53 -2.64
N LYS A 228 2.59 14.34 -3.11
CA LYS A 228 1.40 14.20 -3.96
C LYS A 228 0.13 14.51 -3.17
N LYS A 229 0.09 14.18 -1.89
CA LYS A 229 -1.03 14.50 -1.01
C LYS A 229 -1.06 16.01 -0.71
N ALA A 230 0.08 16.61 -0.40
CA ALA A 230 0.20 18.06 -0.18
C ALA A 230 -0.26 18.87 -1.40
N CYS A 231 0.15 18.50 -2.62
CA CYS A 231 -0.28 19.20 -3.83
C CYS A 231 -1.79 19.10 -4.12
N ARG A 232 -2.48 18.05 -3.65
CA ARG A 232 -3.94 17.90 -3.85
C ARG A 232 -4.74 18.85 -2.98
N MET A 233 -4.26 19.17 -1.77
CA MET A 233 -4.92 20.13 -0.88
C MET A 233 -5.10 21.50 -1.53
N ASN A 234 -4.18 21.90 -2.40
CA ASN A 234 -4.18 23.20 -3.05
C ASN A 234 -4.97 23.26 -4.37
N ARG A 235 -5.53 22.13 -4.84
CA ARG A 235 -6.29 22.10 -6.11
C ARG A 235 -7.74 22.54 -5.89
N HIS A 236 -8.01 23.80 -6.24
CA HIS A 236 -9.37 24.31 -6.33
C HIS A 236 -9.98 23.92 -7.70
N SER A 237 -11.02 23.09 -7.69
CA SER A 237 -11.77 22.74 -8.91
C SER A 237 -12.64 23.93 -9.33
N LYS A 238 -12.37 24.50 -10.51
CA LYS A 238 -13.13 25.61 -11.11
C LYS A 238 -14.19 25.10 -12.12
N MET A 239 -14.87 23.99 -11.84
CA MET A 239 -15.91 23.49 -12.75
C MET A 239 -17.28 24.07 -12.39
N THR A 240 -17.99 24.61 -13.38
CA THR A 240 -19.34 25.16 -13.20
C THR A 240 -20.37 24.04 -13.06
N ARG A 241 -21.39 24.25 -12.22
CA ARG A 241 -22.40 23.24 -11.86
C ARG A 241 -23.15 22.69 -13.09
N ALA A 242 -23.51 23.53 -14.05
CA ALA A 242 -24.21 23.11 -15.28
C ALA A 242 -23.35 22.21 -16.19
N SER A 243 -22.04 22.48 -16.32
CA SER A 243 -21.12 21.63 -17.10
C SER A 243 -20.91 20.27 -16.43
N ALA A 244 -20.98 20.21 -15.09
CA ALA A 244 -20.85 18.97 -14.34
C ALA A 244 -22.05 18.04 -14.56
N ASP A 245 -23.26 18.60 -14.55
CA ASP A 245 -24.50 17.82 -14.67
C ASP A 245 -24.64 17.16 -16.06
N SER A 246 -24.32 17.89 -17.14
CA SER A 246 -24.35 17.32 -18.49
C SER A 246 -23.32 16.20 -18.69
N GLN A 247 -22.10 16.36 -18.18
CA GLN A 247 -21.08 15.30 -18.22
C GLN A 247 -21.49 14.09 -17.38
N LEU A 248 -22.13 14.31 -16.23
CA LEU A 248 -22.64 13.24 -15.38
C LEU A 248 -23.74 12.43 -16.10
N ILE A 249 -24.69 13.10 -16.74
CA ILE A 249 -25.77 12.43 -17.49
C ILE A 249 -25.19 11.54 -18.59
N GLU A 250 -24.24 12.06 -19.37
CA GLU A 250 -23.59 11.30 -20.44
C GLU A 250 -22.83 10.07 -19.89
N SER A 251 -22.08 10.26 -18.80
CA SER A 251 -21.40 9.17 -18.09
C SER A 251 -22.36 8.09 -17.57
N LEU A 252 -23.54 8.50 -17.08
CA LEU A 252 -24.56 7.57 -16.61
C LEU A 252 -25.23 6.80 -17.75
N LYS A 253 -25.52 7.45 -18.89
CA LYS A 253 -26.03 6.77 -20.09
C LYS A 253 -25.07 5.68 -20.56
N GLN A 254 -23.78 6.02 -20.68
CA GLN A 254 -22.74 5.05 -21.06
C GLN A 254 -22.64 3.89 -20.04
N LYS A 255 -22.88 4.14 -18.75
CA LYS A 255 -22.90 3.07 -17.72
C LYS A 255 -24.11 2.15 -17.82
N LEU A 256 -25.24 2.63 -18.35
CA LEU A 256 -26.45 1.84 -18.55
C LEU A 256 -26.32 0.90 -19.77
N GLU A 257 -25.61 1.33 -20.80
CA GLU A 257 -25.37 0.52 -22.01
C GLU A 257 -24.41 -0.66 -21.77
N LYS A 258 -23.61 -0.61 -20.69
CA LYS A 258 -22.70 -1.70 -20.32
C LYS A 258 -23.48 -2.95 -19.90
N ARG A 259 -23.38 -4.01 -20.71
CA ARG A 259 -23.89 -5.35 -20.35
C ARG A 259 -23.23 -5.83 -19.06
N ARG A 260 -24.02 -6.33 -18.12
CA ARG A 260 -23.55 -6.84 -16.83
C ARG A 260 -23.80 -8.35 -16.73
N VAL A 261 -22.92 -9.02 -15.99
CA VAL A 261 -23.05 -10.43 -15.64
C VAL A 261 -23.51 -10.53 -14.19
N LYS A 262 -24.29 -11.56 -13.85
CA LYS A 262 -24.73 -11.82 -12.47
C LYS A 262 -23.52 -12.07 -11.57
N ILE A 263 -23.55 -11.53 -10.34
CA ILE A 263 -22.45 -11.65 -9.38
C ILE A 263 -22.10 -13.11 -9.06
N SER A 264 -23.10 -14.00 -9.00
CA SER A 264 -22.88 -15.44 -8.78
C SER A 264 -22.03 -16.06 -9.89
N LYS A 265 -22.31 -15.71 -11.15
CA LYS A 265 -21.54 -16.21 -12.30
C LYS A 265 -20.13 -15.64 -12.35
N VAL A 266 -19.96 -14.39 -11.95
CA VAL A 266 -18.64 -13.77 -11.80
C VAL A 266 -17.83 -14.47 -10.70
N ALA A 267 -18.43 -14.71 -9.54
CA ALA A 267 -17.78 -15.40 -8.42
C ALA A 267 -17.40 -16.84 -8.77
N GLU A 268 -18.33 -17.62 -9.34
CA GLU A 268 -18.06 -18.99 -9.83
C GLU A 268 -16.87 -19.00 -10.81
N SER A 269 -16.83 -18.05 -11.75
CA SER A 269 -15.74 -17.95 -12.72
C SER A 269 -14.39 -17.61 -12.08
N PHE A 270 -14.36 -16.72 -11.08
CA PHE A 270 -13.11 -16.38 -10.39
C PHE A 270 -12.61 -17.53 -9.52
N ILE A 271 -13.50 -18.23 -8.81
CA ILE A 271 -13.14 -19.40 -8.02
C ILE A 271 -12.53 -20.48 -8.92
N ALA A 272 -13.22 -20.84 -10.00
CA ALA A 272 -12.73 -21.84 -10.95
C ALA A 272 -11.37 -21.44 -11.57
N TYR A 273 -11.18 -20.16 -11.87
CA TYR A 273 -9.88 -19.66 -12.33
C TYR A 273 -8.81 -19.83 -11.24
N CYS A 274 -9.05 -19.37 -10.01
CA CYS A 274 -8.07 -19.52 -8.93
C CYS A 274 -7.71 -20.99 -8.67
N GLU A 275 -8.70 -21.89 -8.64
CA GLU A 275 -8.48 -23.33 -8.47
C GLU A 275 -7.65 -23.93 -9.61
N GLN A 276 -7.92 -23.52 -10.86
CA GLN A 276 -7.20 -23.98 -12.04
C GLN A 276 -5.72 -23.57 -12.01
N TYR A 277 -5.40 -22.38 -11.48
CA TYR A 277 -4.04 -21.85 -11.42
C TYR A 277 -3.34 -22.06 -10.06
N ALA A 278 -4.00 -22.66 -9.06
CA ALA A 278 -3.46 -22.82 -7.72
C ALA A 278 -2.13 -23.60 -7.67
N GLU A 279 -1.96 -24.61 -8.54
CA GLU A 279 -0.70 -25.38 -8.66
C GLU A 279 0.45 -24.59 -9.30
N PHE A 280 0.15 -23.41 -9.89
CA PHE A 280 1.13 -22.54 -10.54
C PHE A 280 1.50 -21.32 -9.71
N ASP A 281 0.76 -21.05 -8.64
CA ASP A 281 1.05 -19.98 -7.70
C ASP A 281 2.11 -20.44 -6.70
N ALA A 282 3.30 -19.83 -6.78
CA ALA A 282 4.44 -20.16 -5.93
C ALA A 282 4.25 -19.81 -4.44
N PHE A 283 3.25 -18.99 -4.09
CA PHE A 283 2.88 -18.71 -2.69
C PHE A 283 1.98 -19.80 -2.11
N SER A 284 1.11 -20.38 -2.95
CA SER A 284 0.15 -21.40 -2.54
C SER A 284 0.71 -22.82 -2.66
N THR A 285 1.50 -23.08 -3.71
CA THR A 285 2.09 -24.39 -4.01
C THR A 285 3.59 -24.23 -4.24
N THR A 286 4.40 -24.98 -3.49
CA THR A 286 5.87 -24.95 -3.65
C THR A 286 6.26 -25.39 -5.06
N PRO A 287 6.98 -24.55 -5.84
CA PRO A 287 7.45 -24.94 -7.15
C PRO A 287 8.54 -26.01 -7.07
N GLU A 288 8.51 -26.97 -8.00
CA GLU A 288 9.57 -27.96 -8.19
C GLU A 288 10.62 -27.45 -9.19
N PRO A 289 11.94 -27.62 -8.94
CA PRO A 289 12.54 -28.36 -7.82
C PRO A 289 12.50 -27.60 -6.48
N SER A 290 12.55 -26.27 -6.50
CA SER A 290 12.41 -25.43 -5.30
C SER A 290 12.11 -23.98 -5.69
N ASN A 291 11.63 -23.17 -4.73
CA ASN A 291 11.49 -21.73 -4.91
C ASN A 291 12.87 -21.05 -4.85
N PRO A 292 13.36 -20.41 -5.93
CA PRO A 292 14.69 -19.80 -5.96
C PRO A 292 14.93 -18.76 -4.88
N TRP A 293 13.87 -18.07 -4.40
CA TRP A 293 13.97 -17.07 -3.34
C TRP A 293 14.19 -17.67 -1.94
N ILE A 294 13.98 -18.98 -1.78
CA ILE A 294 14.11 -19.69 -0.50
C ILE A 294 15.36 -20.58 -0.53
N SER A 295 15.64 -21.22 -1.67
CA SER A 295 16.72 -22.19 -1.81
C SER A 295 18.00 -21.64 -2.42
N ASP A 296 17.99 -20.41 -2.93
CA ASP A 296 19.05 -19.81 -3.76
C ASP A 296 19.44 -20.67 -4.99
N ASN A 297 18.55 -21.58 -5.41
CA ASN A 297 18.73 -22.40 -6.61
C ASN A 297 17.89 -21.86 -7.78
N ILE A 298 18.55 -21.40 -8.84
CA ILE A 298 17.93 -20.80 -10.02
C ILE A 298 17.37 -21.81 -11.04
N GLU A 299 17.52 -23.12 -10.80
CA GLU A 299 17.13 -24.18 -11.74
C GLU A 299 15.66 -24.05 -12.19
N PHE A 300 14.75 -23.70 -11.28
CA PHE A 300 13.35 -23.44 -11.63
C PHE A 300 13.19 -22.34 -12.70
N TRP A 301 13.94 -21.23 -12.60
CA TRP A 301 13.88 -20.16 -13.59
C TRP A 301 14.45 -20.60 -14.95
N GLU A 302 15.49 -21.42 -14.95
CA GLU A 302 16.06 -21.95 -16.20
C GLU A 302 15.08 -22.92 -16.89
N GLN A 303 14.37 -23.75 -16.12
CA GLN A 303 13.30 -24.60 -16.64
C GLN A 303 12.12 -23.79 -17.21
N GLU A 304 11.77 -22.64 -16.64
CA GLU A 304 10.70 -21.78 -17.16
C GLU A 304 11.10 -21.03 -18.44
N LYS A 305 12.39 -20.78 -18.67
CA LYS A 305 12.89 -20.10 -19.88
C LYS A 305 13.15 -21.03 -21.05
N THR A 306 13.38 -22.32 -20.81
CA THR A 306 13.81 -23.24 -21.86
C THR A 306 12.79 -23.33 -23.00
N VAL A 307 13.26 -23.29 -24.23
CA VAL A 307 12.45 -23.57 -25.44
C VAL A 307 12.77 -24.93 -26.03
N ASN A 308 13.76 -25.64 -25.46
CA ASN A 308 14.12 -26.97 -25.94
C ASN A 308 12.97 -27.95 -25.65
N PRO A 309 12.37 -28.57 -26.68
CA PRO A 309 11.29 -29.53 -26.54
C PRO A 309 11.51 -30.64 -25.51
N LYS A 310 12.76 -31.02 -25.26
CA LYS A 310 13.15 -32.12 -24.36
C LYS A 310 13.23 -31.75 -22.88
N ASP A 311 13.27 -30.44 -22.58
CA ASP A 311 13.57 -29.89 -21.26
C ASP A 311 12.39 -29.07 -20.69
N ILE A 312 11.31 -28.90 -21.46
CA ILE A 312 10.12 -28.17 -21.00
C ILE A 312 9.37 -29.00 -19.95
N PRO A 313 9.08 -28.45 -18.76
CA PRO A 313 8.38 -29.18 -17.71
C PRO A 313 6.93 -29.54 -18.10
N PRO A 314 6.42 -30.73 -17.72
CA PRO A 314 5.03 -31.11 -18.00
C PRO A 314 4.01 -30.14 -17.41
N ARG A 315 4.34 -29.53 -16.26
CA ARG A 315 3.53 -28.51 -15.59
C ARG A 315 3.26 -27.32 -16.52
N ARG A 316 4.30 -26.81 -17.19
CA ARG A 316 4.22 -25.71 -18.15
C ARG A 316 3.36 -26.08 -19.36
N VAL A 317 3.53 -27.30 -19.88
CA VAL A 317 2.71 -27.84 -20.99
C VAL A 317 1.23 -28.00 -20.58
N LYS A 318 0.95 -28.39 -19.34
CA LYS A 318 -0.43 -28.50 -18.82
C LYS A 318 -1.16 -27.15 -18.88
N ARG A 319 -0.44 -26.06 -18.58
CA ARG A 319 -0.97 -24.69 -18.60
C ARG A 319 -1.43 -24.25 -19.99
N TRP A 320 -0.74 -24.70 -21.04
CA TRP A 320 -1.15 -24.47 -22.44
C TRP A 320 -2.53 -25.02 -22.76
N GLY A 321 -3.02 -26.00 -22.01
CA GLY A 321 -4.37 -26.56 -22.17
C GLY A 321 -5.48 -25.71 -21.56
N PHE A 322 -5.16 -24.69 -20.76
CA PHE A 322 -6.17 -23.89 -20.06
C PHE A 322 -6.87 -22.92 -21.00
N THR A 323 -6.10 -22.16 -21.77
CA THR A 323 -6.61 -21.20 -22.73
C THR A 323 -5.62 -21.03 -23.89
N ILE A 324 -6.09 -20.58 -25.06
CA ILE A 324 -5.18 -20.27 -26.17
C ILE A 324 -4.23 -19.13 -25.79
N GLU A 325 -4.65 -18.22 -24.91
CA GLU A 325 -3.83 -17.13 -24.39
C GLU A 325 -2.58 -17.64 -23.67
N GLU A 326 -2.67 -18.77 -22.96
CA GLU A 326 -1.52 -19.43 -22.32
C GLU A 326 -0.51 -19.95 -23.36
N VAL A 327 -0.99 -20.55 -24.45
CA VAL A 327 -0.13 -20.96 -25.58
C VAL A 327 0.55 -19.75 -26.21
N LEU A 328 -0.20 -18.67 -26.46
CA LEU A 328 0.27 -17.49 -27.19
C LEU A 328 1.17 -16.55 -26.37
N THR A 329 1.25 -16.77 -25.06
CA THR A 329 2.14 -16.03 -24.15
C THR A 329 3.43 -16.79 -23.90
N ASP A 330 3.41 -18.11 -24.05
CA ASP A 330 4.57 -18.98 -23.90
C ASP A 330 5.31 -19.16 -25.24
N GLN A 331 6.57 -18.75 -25.32
CA GLN A 331 7.39 -18.88 -26.53
C GLN A 331 7.45 -20.32 -27.06
N ALA A 332 7.63 -21.31 -26.18
CA ALA A 332 7.67 -22.71 -26.58
C ALA A 332 6.29 -23.23 -27.00
N GLY A 333 5.24 -22.72 -26.36
CA GLY A 333 3.84 -22.97 -26.75
C GLY A 333 3.55 -22.46 -28.16
N VAL A 334 3.94 -21.22 -28.47
CA VAL A 334 3.83 -20.62 -29.80
C VAL A 334 4.57 -21.46 -30.85
N GLU A 335 5.80 -21.88 -30.58
CA GLU A 335 6.58 -22.69 -31.52
C GLU A 335 5.92 -24.06 -31.80
N GLN A 336 5.40 -24.71 -30.77
CA GLN A 336 4.67 -25.98 -30.92
C GLN A 336 3.36 -25.80 -31.68
N PHE A 337 2.61 -24.76 -31.35
CA PHE A 337 1.35 -24.46 -32.03
C PHE A 337 1.58 -24.07 -33.49
N SER A 338 2.60 -23.29 -33.80
CA SER A 338 3.01 -22.96 -35.18
C SER A 338 3.32 -24.23 -35.98
N LYS A 339 4.12 -25.15 -35.43
CA LYS A 339 4.44 -26.43 -36.10
C LYS A 339 3.20 -27.28 -36.38
N PHE A 340 2.21 -27.23 -35.49
CA PHE A 340 0.93 -27.89 -35.70
C PHE A 340 0.15 -27.25 -36.84
N LEU A 341 0.03 -25.92 -36.86
CA LEU A 341 -0.68 -25.18 -37.90
C LEU A 341 -0.03 -25.32 -39.29
N ASP A 342 1.30 -25.37 -39.36
CA ASP A 342 2.03 -25.57 -40.62
C ASP A 342 1.72 -26.95 -41.24
N LYS A 343 1.52 -28.00 -40.42
CA LYS A 343 1.10 -29.32 -40.91
C LYS A 343 -0.32 -29.33 -41.48
N GLU A 344 -1.17 -28.44 -40.99
CA GLU A 344 -2.54 -28.29 -41.45
C GLU A 344 -2.70 -27.15 -42.48
N PHE A 345 -1.59 -26.58 -42.96
CA PHE A 345 -1.57 -25.45 -43.91
C PHE A 345 -2.45 -24.27 -43.44
N SER A 346 -2.38 -23.94 -42.15
CA SER A 346 -3.17 -22.85 -41.51
C SER A 346 -2.34 -21.89 -40.64
N GLY A 347 -1.02 -21.88 -40.86
CA GLY A 347 -0.04 -21.08 -40.09
C GLY A 347 -0.13 -19.57 -40.32
N GLU A 348 -0.76 -19.12 -41.41
CA GLU A 348 -0.95 -17.71 -41.76
C GLU A 348 -1.73 -16.94 -40.69
N ASN A 349 -2.72 -17.58 -40.05
CA ASN A 349 -3.53 -16.98 -39.00
C ASN A 349 -2.71 -16.61 -37.76
N LEU A 350 -1.83 -17.52 -37.33
CA LEU A 350 -0.93 -17.26 -36.20
C LEU A 350 0.11 -16.20 -36.54
N LYS A 351 0.70 -16.26 -37.74
CA LYS A 351 1.69 -15.28 -38.21
C LYS A 351 1.10 -13.87 -38.25
N PHE A 352 -0.09 -13.71 -38.82
CA PHE A 352 -0.81 -12.44 -38.81
C PHE A 352 -1.11 -11.94 -37.39
N TRP A 353 -1.61 -12.83 -36.52
CA TRP A 353 -1.94 -12.46 -35.15
C TRP A 353 -0.72 -11.98 -34.36
N LEU A 354 0.43 -12.67 -34.52
CA LEU A 354 1.71 -12.29 -33.91
C LEU A 354 2.23 -10.97 -34.50
N ALA A 355 2.16 -10.78 -35.82
CA ALA A 355 2.58 -9.54 -36.46
C ALA A 355 1.77 -8.32 -35.94
N CYS A 356 0.47 -8.49 -35.71
CA CYS A 356 -0.39 -7.47 -35.10
C CYS A 356 -0.05 -7.23 -33.62
N LYS A 357 0.34 -8.28 -32.87
CA LYS A 357 0.79 -8.15 -31.47
C LYS A 357 2.09 -7.36 -31.40
N ASP A 358 3.06 -7.66 -32.26
CA ASP A 358 4.35 -6.99 -32.32
C ASP A 358 4.22 -5.51 -32.71
N LEU A 359 3.31 -5.19 -33.65
CA LEU A 359 3.02 -3.82 -34.07
C LEU A 359 2.73 -2.87 -32.89
N ARG A 360 2.04 -3.37 -31.85
CA ARG A 360 1.69 -2.58 -30.66
C ARG A 360 2.92 -2.14 -29.87
N GLY A 361 4.00 -2.93 -29.89
CA GLY A 361 5.24 -2.67 -29.14
C GLY A 361 6.31 -1.89 -29.90
N LEU A 362 6.15 -1.65 -31.21
CA LEU A 362 7.17 -0.97 -32.02
C LEU A 362 7.44 0.48 -31.61
N SER A 363 8.46 1.13 -32.16
CA SER A 363 8.59 2.60 -32.03
C SER A 363 7.60 3.31 -32.96
N LEU A 364 7.12 4.53 -32.61
CA LEU A 364 6.10 5.23 -33.40
C LEU A 364 6.52 5.48 -34.87
N ARG A 365 7.83 5.65 -35.10
CA ARG A 365 8.42 5.84 -36.44
C ARG A 365 8.32 4.59 -37.34
N GLU A 366 8.23 3.40 -36.76
CA GLU A 366 8.16 2.12 -37.50
C GLU A 366 6.72 1.69 -37.77
N VAL A 367 5.74 2.24 -37.03
CA VAL A 367 4.34 1.83 -37.10
C VAL A 367 3.79 1.91 -38.51
N ASN A 368 3.97 3.05 -39.20
CA ASN A 368 3.44 3.25 -40.54
C ASN A 368 3.97 2.21 -41.54
N THR A 369 5.29 2.01 -41.56
CA THR A 369 5.92 1.01 -42.44
C THR A 369 5.42 -0.39 -42.12
N ARG A 370 5.40 -0.76 -40.82
CA ARG A 370 4.96 -2.09 -40.41
C ARG A 370 3.50 -2.35 -40.73
N VAL A 371 2.61 -1.35 -40.58
CA VAL A 371 1.20 -1.48 -40.94
C VAL A 371 1.06 -1.82 -42.43
N LEU A 372 1.80 -1.13 -43.30
CA LEU A 372 1.76 -1.39 -44.73
C LEU A 372 2.31 -2.79 -45.07
N ASP A 373 3.37 -3.23 -44.39
CA ASP A 373 3.94 -4.57 -44.60
C ASP A 373 2.95 -5.67 -44.20
N ILE A 374 2.33 -5.55 -43.02
CA ILE A 374 1.31 -6.50 -42.55
C ILE A 374 0.13 -6.55 -43.51
N TYR A 375 -0.35 -5.37 -43.96
CA TYR A 375 -1.46 -5.31 -44.90
C TYR A 375 -1.11 -6.01 -46.22
N LYS A 376 0.06 -5.73 -46.80
CA LYS A 376 0.53 -6.35 -48.05
C LYS A 376 0.70 -7.87 -47.94
N GLU A 377 1.16 -8.35 -46.78
CA GLU A 377 1.43 -9.77 -46.57
C GLU A 377 0.15 -10.61 -46.39
N PHE A 378 -0.85 -10.08 -45.67
CA PHE A 378 -1.98 -10.89 -45.19
C PHE A 378 -3.37 -10.48 -45.68
N LEU A 379 -3.57 -9.22 -46.09
CA LEU A 379 -4.91 -8.66 -46.35
C LEU A 379 -5.07 -7.97 -47.72
N ALA A 380 -3.96 -7.63 -48.39
CA ALA A 380 -4.00 -6.99 -49.69
C ALA A 380 -4.57 -7.95 -50.77
N PRO A 381 -5.24 -7.43 -51.81
CA PRO A 381 -5.66 -8.26 -52.94
C PRO A 381 -4.47 -9.01 -53.57
N GLY A 382 -4.56 -10.34 -53.64
CA GLY A 382 -3.48 -11.18 -54.17
C GLY A 382 -2.26 -11.33 -53.26
N CYS A 383 -2.39 -11.06 -51.95
CA CYS A 383 -1.32 -11.28 -50.99
C CYS A 383 -0.87 -12.75 -50.92
N HIS A 384 0.37 -12.97 -50.47
CA HIS A 384 0.99 -14.29 -50.45
C HIS A 384 0.45 -15.20 -49.33
N ASN A 385 0.03 -14.62 -48.20
CA ASN A 385 -0.44 -15.34 -47.01
C ASN A 385 -1.85 -14.86 -46.60
N PRO A 386 -2.90 -15.04 -47.42
CA PRO A 386 -4.22 -14.50 -47.14
C PRO A 386 -4.84 -15.12 -45.87
N VAL A 387 -5.23 -14.28 -44.92
CA VAL A 387 -5.93 -14.73 -43.70
C VAL A 387 -7.44 -14.74 -43.87
N ASN A 388 -8.12 -15.63 -43.15
CA ASN A 388 -9.57 -15.76 -43.22
C ASN A 388 -10.27 -14.68 -42.34
N VAL A 389 -10.52 -13.51 -42.92
CA VAL A 389 -11.19 -12.38 -42.27
C VAL A 389 -12.44 -11.98 -43.05
N ASP A 390 -13.53 -11.69 -42.34
CA ASP A 390 -14.77 -11.18 -42.93
C ASP A 390 -14.51 -9.94 -43.82
N SER A 391 -15.16 -9.88 -44.98
CA SER A 391 -14.97 -8.79 -45.96
C SER A 391 -15.25 -7.40 -45.38
N THR A 392 -16.19 -7.30 -44.44
CA THR A 392 -16.51 -6.06 -43.71
C THR A 392 -15.36 -5.58 -42.83
N ILE A 393 -14.65 -6.51 -42.19
CA ILE A 393 -13.48 -6.21 -41.35
C ILE A 393 -12.28 -5.85 -42.23
N ALA A 394 -12.07 -6.58 -43.33
CA ALA A 394 -11.01 -6.26 -44.29
C ALA A 394 -11.15 -4.83 -44.86
N GLU A 395 -12.38 -4.43 -45.22
CA GLU A 395 -12.68 -3.07 -45.67
C GLU A 395 -12.48 -2.02 -44.56
N LEU A 396 -12.86 -2.33 -43.33
CA LEU A 396 -12.61 -1.45 -42.18
C LEU A 396 -11.11 -1.19 -41.97
N VAL A 397 -10.30 -2.25 -42.00
CA VAL A 397 -8.83 -2.15 -41.91
C VAL A 397 -8.29 -1.27 -43.04
N ARG A 398 -8.71 -1.53 -44.29
CA ARG A 398 -8.29 -0.74 -45.47
C ARG A 398 -8.56 0.75 -45.26
N ARG A 399 -9.77 1.13 -44.83
CA ARG A 399 -10.13 2.53 -44.54
C ARG A 399 -9.29 3.17 -43.42
N ARG A 400 -8.92 2.42 -42.38
CA ARG A 400 -8.06 2.94 -41.31
C ARG A 400 -6.67 3.27 -41.81
N ILE A 401 -6.10 2.36 -42.60
CA ILE A 401 -4.79 2.53 -43.21
C ILE A 401 -4.77 3.74 -44.15
N GLU A 402 -5.84 3.97 -44.92
CA GLU A 402 -5.92 5.13 -45.83
C GLU A 402 -6.02 6.47 -45.12
N ASN A 403 -6.71 6.53 -43.98
CA ASN A 403 -6.96 7.79 -43.28
C ASN A 403 -5.83 8.17 -42.31
N ASN A 404 -5.42 7.24 -41.45
CA ASN A 404 -4.37 7.46 -40.46
C ASN A 404 -3.89 6.12 -39.88
N PRO A 405 -2.82 5.51 -40.43
CA PRO A 405 -2.28 4.28 -39.88
C PRO A 405 -1.78 4.48 -38.45
N ASP A 406 -2.17 3.57 -37.57
CA ASP A 406 -1.78 3.55 -36.17
C ASP A 406 -1.60 2.10 -35.67
N ARG A 407 -1.29 1.96 -34.39
CA ARG A 407 -1.03 0.66 -33.76
C ARG A 407 -2.27 -0.22 -33.61
N TYR A 408 -3.45 0.32 -33.84
CA TYR A 408 -4.75 -0.31 -33.61
C TYR A 408 -5.52 -0.56 -34.92
N CYS A 409 -4.86 -0.35 -36.07
CA CYS A 409 -5.45 -0.54 -37.39
C CYS A 409 -6.02 -1.94 -37.62
N PHE A 410 -5.43 -2.96 -36.99
CA PHE A 410 -5.81 -4.36 -37.17
C PHE A 410 -6.61 -4.95 -36.00
N ASP A 411 -7.05 -4.16 -35.00
CA ASP A 411 -7.64 -4.70 -33.76
C ASP A 411 -8.85 -5.64 -34.00
N GLU A 412 -9.76 -5.26 -34.91
CA GLU A 412 -10.92 -6.07 -35.27
C GLU A 412 -10.51 -7.33 -36.03
N ALA A 413 -9.57 -7.21 -36.97
CA ALA A 413 -9.06 -8.36 -37.74
C ALA A 413 -8.28 -9.33 -36.85
N GLN A 414 -7.40 -8.82 -35.98
CA GLN A 414 -6.63 -9.60 -35.02
C GLN A 414 -7.57 -10.34 -34.05
N ASN A 415 -8.62 -9.68 -33.54
CA ASN A 415 -9.61 -10.31 -32.68
C ASN A 415 -10.45 -11.37 -33.42
N HIS A 416 -10.79 -11.13 -34.69
CA HIS A 416 -11.48 -12.09 -35.53
C HIS A 416 -10.64 -13.37 -35.71
N ILE A 417 -9.38 -13.22 -36.12
CA ILE A 417 -8.44 -14.33 -36.29
C ILE A 417 -8.16 -15.05 -34.97
N PHE A 418 -8.02 -14.31 -33.87
CA PHE A 418 -7.88 -14.89 -32.54
C PHE A 418 -9.06 -15.81 -32.19
N LYS A 419 -10.29 -15.34 -32.38
CA LYS A 419 -11.51 -16.14 -32.12
C LYS A 419 -11.58 -17.35 -33.02
N LEU A 420 -11.23 -17.21 -34.30
CA LEU A 420 -11.18 -18.32 -35.25
C LEU A 420 -10.22 -19.42 -34.76
N MET A 421 -8.97 -19.06 -34.43
CA MET A 421 -7.99 -20.00 -33.88
C MET A 421 -8.46 -20.61 -32.56
N LYS A 422 -9.06 -19.81 -31.67
CA LYS A 422 -9.58 -20.25 -30.36
C LYS A 422 -10.69 -21.29 -30.50
N SER A 423 -11.62 -21.09 -31.44
CA SER A 423 -12.76 -21.99 -31.63
C SER A 423 -12.42 -23.26 -32.41
N ASP A 424 -11.42 -23.21 -33.29
CA ASP A 424 -11.08 -24.32 -34.19
C ASP A 424 -9.66 -24.87 -33.96
N SER A 425 -8.63 -24.21 -34.49
CA SER A 425 -7.27 -24.74 -34.54
C SER A 425 -6.69 -25.10 -33.16
N TYR A 426 -6.96 -24.30 -32.12
CA TYR A 426 -6.53 -24.57 -30.75
C TYR A 426 -7.20 -25.83 -30.18
N ASN A 427 -8.51 -26.00 -30.40
CA ASN A 427 -9.22 -27.20 -29.94
C ASN A 427 -8.71 -28.47 -30.65
N ARG A 428 -8.37 -28.37 -31.94
CA ARG A 428 -7.74 -29.46 -32.69
C ARG A 428 -6.32 -29.74 -32.19
N TYR A 429 -5.53 -28.70 -31.92
CA TYR A 429 -4.20 -28.80 -31.33
C TYR A 429 -4.22 -29.58 -30.00
N LEU A 430 -5.12 -29.22 -29.06
CA LEU A 430 -5.20 -29.92 -27.77
C LEU A 430 -5.55 -31.41 -27.89
N ARG A 431 -6.28 -31.80 -28.94
CA ARG A 431 -6.66 -33.20 -29.21
C ARG A 431 -5.62 -33.96 -30.03
N SER A 432 -4.68 -33.25 -30.66
CA SER A 432 -3.66 -33.83 -31.51
C SER A 432 -2.68 -34.71 -30.74
N ASP A 433 -2.10 -35.70 -31.43
CA ASP A 433 -1.03 -36.51 -30.86
C ASP A 433 0.20 -35.66 -30.53
N MET A 434 0.44 -34.57 -31.28
CA MET A 434 1.52 -33.63 -30.98
C MET A 434 1.42 -33.07 -29.55
N HIS A 435 0.26 -32.58 -29.12
CA HIS A 435 0.11 -32.04 -27.76
C HIS A 435 0.11 -33.15 -26.70
N LYS A 436 -0.58 -34.28 -26.95
CA LYS A 436 -0.65 -35.41 -26.02
C LYS A 436 0.70 -36.08 -25.79
N GLU A 437 1.49 -36.26 -26.85
CA GLU A 437 2.86 -36.77 -26.76
C GLU A 437 3.75 -35.79 -26.00
N PHE A 438 3.63 -34.48 -26.24
CA PHE A 438 4.39 -33.47 -25.51
C PHE A 438 4.10 -33.49 -24.00
N LEU A 439 2.82 -33.64 -23.63
CA LEU A 439 2.38 -33.75 -22.24
C LEU A 439 2.78 -35.09 -21.58
N SER A 440 2.94 -36.17 -22.35
CA SER A 440 3.24 -37.51 -21.83
C SER A 440 4.73 -37.88 -21.85
N ALA A 441 5.48 -37.44 -22.86
CA ALA A 441 6.93 -37.60 -22.98
C ALA A 441 7.66 -36.86 -21.85
N THR A 442 7.09 -35.74 -21.38
CA THR A 442 7.55 -34.99 -20.21
C THR A 442 7.22 -35.72 -18.89
N ARG A 443 6.06 -36.38 -18.77
CA ARG A 443 5.67 -37.18 -17.58
C ARG A 443 6.54 -38.42 -17.34
N LYS A 444 7.07 -39.06 -18.39
CA LYS A 444 7.87 -40.30 -18.24
C LYS A 444 9.20 -40.07 -17.51
N LYS A 445 9.75 -38.85 -17.50
CA LYS A 445 11.00 -38.51 -16.78
C LYS A 445 10.81 -38.23 -15.29
N THR A 446 9.62 -37.82 -14.84
CA THR A 446 9.36 -37.49 -13.42
C THR A 446 9.23 -38.74 -12.53
N ARG A 447 8.98 -39.93 -13.10
CA ARG A 447 8.75 -41.17 -12.31
C ARG A 447 10.01 -41.85 -11.77
N SER A 448 11.23 -41.38 -12.07
CA SER A 448 12.46 -42.15 -11.79
C SER A 448 13.25 -41.79 -10.52
N ILE A 449 12.77 -40.92 -9.62
CA ILE A 449 13.47 -40.68 -8.34
C ILE A 449 12.46 -40.56 -7.19
N ILE A 450 12.13 -41.70 -6.58
CA ILE A 450 11.57 -41.75 -5.21
C ILE A 450 12.53 -42.62 -4.39
N PRO A 451 13.35 -42.06 -3.49
CA PRO A 451 14.05 -42.85 -2.49
C PRO A 451 13.01 -43.45 -1.54
N LYS A 452 12.99 -44.79 -1.41
CA LYS A 452 12.22 -45.45 -0.37
C LYS A 452 12.72 -44.99 1.00
N LEU A 453 11.84 -44.35 1.79
CA LEU A 453 12.08 -44.12 3.21
C LEU A 453 12.27 -45.47 3.93
N PRO A 454 13.26 -45.62 4.83
CA PRO A 454 13.44 -46.84 5.60
C PRO A 454 12.26 -47.03 6.57
N SER A 455 11.69 -48.23 6.58
CA SER A 455 10.74 -48.66 7.60
C SER A 455 11.44 -48.71 8.96
N LEU A 456 10.99 -47.89 9.91
CA LEU A 456 11.38 -47.99 11.32
C LEU A 456 10.77 -49.28 11.90
N SER A 457 11.61 -50.30 12.04
CA SER A 457 11.34 -51.47 12.86
C SER A 457 11.37 -51.05 14.34
N ILE A 458 10.21 -51.07 15.00
CA ILE A 458 10.13 -51.01 16.46
C ILE A 458 10.60 -52.37 16.98
N GLY A 459 11.87 -52.45 17.37
CA GLY A 459 12.43 -53.58 18.10
C GLY A 459 12.11 -53.41 19.58
N GLY A 460 11.37 -54.35 20.14
CA GLY A 460 11.22 -54.50 21.59
C GLY A 460 12.47 -55.08 22.23
N THR A 461 12.78 -54.61 23.42
CA THR A 461 12.96 -55.40 24.65
C THR A 461 12.91 -54.46 25.84
#